data_AF-A0A359CJC7-F1
#
_entry.id   AF-A0A359CJC7-F1
#
_cell.length_a   1.000
_cell.length_b   1.000
_cell.length_c   1.000
_cell.angle_alpha   90.00
_cell.angle_beta   90.00
_cell.angle_gamma   90.00
#
_symmetry.space_group_name_H-M   'P 1'
#
loop_
_entity.id
_entity.type
_entity.pdbx_description
1 polymer ?
#
loop_
_entity_poly.entity_id
_entity_poly.type
_entity_poly.pdbx_seq_one_letter_code
_entity_poly.pdbx_strand_id
1 'polypeptide(L)'
;KGRCLKFDDFFCLVNYLEENKDAKVKKSYVSDYSKEDRFLDATKAFYIKGGDVKSPMNGNIAAFETRKEAEEAATQLHAEIISWEDIGF
;
A
#
# COMPACT_ATOMS: atom_id res chain seq x y z
N LYS A 1 19.27 -3.41 -18.00
CA LYS A 1 19.58 -2.76 -16.71
C LYS A 1 18.31 -2.12 -16.17
N GLY A 2 17.88 -2.44 -14.95
CA GLY A 2 16.75 -1.79 -14.27
C GLY A 2 17.25 -0.93 -13.11
N ARG A 3 16.44 0.03 -12.67
CA ARG A 3 16.67 0.82 -11.46
C ARG A 3 15.59 0.45 -10.45
N CYS A 4 15.99 0.14 -9.22
CA CYS A 4 15.05 0.01 -8.10
C CYS A 4 15.05 1.31 -7.32
N LEU A 5 13.87 1.87 -7.11
CA LEU A 5 13.65 3.01 -6.24
C LEU A 5 13.03 2.48 -4.95
N LYS A 6 13.53 2.97 -3.82
CA LYS A 6 13.00 2.66 -2.50
C LYS A 6 12.45 3.95 -1.93
N PHE A 7 11.33 3.83 -1.24
CA PHE A 7 10.65 4.94 -0.61
C PHE A 7 10.47 4.57 0.85
N ASP A 8 10.63 5.56 1.72
CA ASP A 8 10.47 5.37 3.16
C ASP A 8 8.99 5.17 3.52
N ASP A 9 8.08 5.74 2.70
CA ASP A 9 6.65 5.70 2.93
C ASP A 9 5.84 5.38 1.68
N PHE A 10 4.65 4.86 1.94
CA PHE A 10 3.63 4.57 0.92
C PHE A 10 3.26 5.81 0.10
N PHE A 11 3.11 6.98 0.75
CA PHE A 11 2.79 8.23 0.07
C PHE A 11 3.91 8.71 -0.86
N CYS A 12 5.18 8.50 -0.50
CA CYS A 12 6.29 8.85 -1.38
C CYS A 12 6.31 8.00 -2.65
N LEU A 13 5.95 6.71 -2.54
CA LEU A 13 5.77 5.83 -3.70
C LEU A 13 4.61 6.33 -4.57
N VAL A 14 3.43 6.58 -3.99
CA VAL A 14 2.24 7.03 -4.73
C VAL A 14 2.52 8.35 -5.44
N ASN A 15 3.02 9.36 -4.72
CA ASN A 15 3.35 10.67 -5.28
C ASN A 15 4.39 10.55 -6.41
N TYR A 16 5.40 9.69 -6.27
CA TYR A 16 6.34 9.43 -7.35
C TYR A 16 5.66 8.83 -8.59
N LEU A 17 4.75 7.87 -8.42
CA LEU A 17 3.98 7.27 -9.52
C LEU A 17 3.07 8.29 -10.21
N GLU A 18 2.50 9.22 -9.43
CA GLU A 18 1.68 10.32 -9.96
C GLU A 18 2.48 11.35 -10.76
N GLU A 19 3.63 11.78 -10.23
CA GLU A 19 4.51 12.73 -10.92
C GLU A 19 5.19 12.10 -12.14
N ASN A 20 5.33 10.77 -12.16
CA ASN A 20 6.02 10.03 -13.20
C ASN A 20 5.09 9.02 -13.89
N LYS A 21 3.86 9.44 -14.25
CA LYS A 21 2.87 8.60 -14.97
C LYS A 21 3.42 7.98 -16.26
N ASP A 22 4.36 8.66 -16.94
CA ASP A 22 5.04 8.17 -18.16
C ASP A 22 6.22 7.20 -17.88
N ALA A 23 6.63 7.05 -16.62
CA ALA A 23 7.69 6.11 -16.29
C ALA A 23 7.18 4.67 -16.48
N LYS A 24 7.94 3.88 -17.23
CA LYS A 24 7.66 2.44 -17.41
C LYS A 24 8.00 1.65 -16.15
N VAL A 25 7.19 1.80 -15.11
CA VAL A 25 7.28 1.02 -13.87
C VAL A 25 6.77 -0.39 -14.17
N LYS A 26 7.69 -1.37 -14.14
CA LYS A 26 7.35 -2.77 -14.43
C LYS A 26 6.64 -3.46 -13.28
N LYS A 27 7.02 -3.13 -12.04
CA LYS A 27 6.49 -3.70 -10.80
C LYS A 27 6.66 -2.69 -9.68
N SER A 28 5.64 -2.59 -8.83
CA SER A 28 5.65 -1.81 -7.60
C SER A 28 5.44 -2.76 -6.44
N TYR A 29 6.11 -2.50 -5.33
CA TYR A 29 6.05 -3.35 -4.16
C TYR A 29 5.76 -2.51 -2.91
N VAL A 30 4.94 -3.06 -2.02
CA VAL A 30 4.55 -2.46 -0.74
C VAL A 30 4.77 -3.47 0.39
N SER A 31 5.05 -3.01 1.60
CA SER A 31 5.23 -3.91 2.74
C SER A 31 3.91 -4.53 3.19
N ASP A 32 3.92 -5.81 3.54
CA ASP A 32 2.79 -6.51 4.15
C ASP A 32 2.63 -6.02 5.60
N TYR A 33 1.45 -5.54 5.95
CA TYR A 33 1.17 -5.05 7.30
C TYR A 33 1.10 -6.20 8.33
N SER A 34 0.69 -7.40 7.89
CA SER A 34 0.56 -8.57 8.77
C SER A 34 1.88 -9.32 8.97
N LYS A 35 2.88 -9.10 8.11
CA LYS A 35 4.11 -9.90 8.07
C LYS A 35 5.33 -9.01 7.90
N GLU A 36 6.20 -8.99 8.91
CA GLU A 36 7.49 -8.32 8.81
C GLU A 36 8.34 -8.88 7.66
N ASP A 37 9.17 -8.02 7.05
CA ASP A 37 10.09 -8.36 5.96
C ASP A 37 9.46 -8.95 4.69
N ARG A 38 8.15 -8.76 4.50
CA ARG A 38 7.45 -9.24 3.30
C ARG A 38 6.98 -8.09 2.43
N PHE A 39 7.26 -8.21 1.13
CA PHE A 39 6.79 -7.29 0.10
C PHE A 39 5.72 -7.93 -0.78
N LEU A 40 4.65 -7.18 -1.02
CA LEU A 40 3.52 -7.54 -1.86
C LEU A 40 3.57 -6.75 -3.16
N ASP A 41 3.08 -7.33 -4.26
CA ASP A 41 2.85 -6.57 -5.49
C ASP A 41 1.76 -5.54 -5.23
N ALA A 42 2.10 -4.25 -5.36
CA ALA A 42 1.22 -3.16 -4.99
C ALA A 42 -0.12 -3.20 -5.76
N THR A 43 -0.11 -3.69 -7.00
CA THR A 43 -1.31 -3.78 -7.84
C THR A 43 -2.21 -4.98 -7.50
N LYS A 44 -1.72 -5.94 -6.71
CA LYS A 44 -2.45 -7.18 -6.35
C LYS A 44 -2.78 -7.28 -4.87
N ALA A 45 -2.19 -6.41 -4.04
CA ALA A 45 -2.46 -6.35 -2.62
C ALA A 45 -3.86 -5.79 -2.34
N PHE A 46 -4.37 -6.11 -1.15
CA PHE A 46 -5.61 -5.56 -0.61
C PHE A 46 -5.27 -4.48 0.40
N TYR A 47 -6.02 -3.40 0.42
CA TYR A 47 -5.70 -2.25 1.26
C TYR A 47 -6.84 -1.95 2.20
N ILE A 48 -6.50 -1.42 3.38
CA ILE A 48 -7.45 -0.75 4.26
C ILE A 48 -6.95 0.66 4.55
N LYS A 49 -7.88 1.58 4.81
CA LYS A 49 -7.58 2.99 5.07
C LYS A 49 -8.40 3.53 6.24
N GLY A 50 -7.74 4.33 7.08
CA GLY A 50 -8.37 5.07 8.17
C GLY A 50 -8.56 4.23 9.43
N GLY A 51 -9.54 4.62 10.24
CA GLY A 51 -9.79 4.01 11.55
C GLY A 51 -8.61 4.15 12.50
N ASP A 52 -8.25 3.04 13.14
CA ASP A 52 -7.14 2.91 14.09
C ASP A 52 -5.82 2.47 13.42
N VAL A 53 -5.77 2.43 12.08
CA VAL A 53 -4.52 2.17 11.34
C VAL A 53 -3.56 3.34 11.58
N LYS A 54 -2.55 3.14 12.43
CA LYS A 54 -1.54 4.17 12.73
C LYS A 54 -0.26 3.92 11.94
N SER A 55 -0.05 4.74 10.92
CA SER A 55 1.26 4.87 10.29
C SER A 55 2.01 6.05 10.91
N PRO A 56 3.31 5.93 11.23
CA PRO A 56 4.11 7.03 11.78
C PRO A 56 4.11 8.29 10.88
N MET A 57 3.78 8.13 9.60
CA MET A 57 3.74 9.20 8.61
C MET A 57 2.30 9.60 8.22
N ASN A 58 1.33 9.37 9.12
CA ASN A 58 -0.10 9.71 8.98
C ASN A 58 -0.78 9.15 7.73
N GLY A 59 -0.17 8.16 7.09
CA GLY A 59 -0.72 7.59 5.87
C GLY A 59 -1.96 6.74 6.10
N ASN A 60 -2.07 6.14 7.28
CA ASN A 60 -3.20 5.32 7.76
C ASN A 60 -3.71 4.30 6.74
N ILE A 61 -2.81 3.79 5.89
CA ILE A 61 -3.06 2.75 4.91
C ILE A 61 -2.21 1.54 5.28
N ALA A 62 -2.83 0.36 5.26
CA ALA A 62 -2.18 -0.92 5.47
C ALA A 62 -2.47 -1.86 4.29
N ALA A 63 -1.45 -2.60 3.85
CA ALA A 63 -1.53 -3.53 2.72
C ALA A 63 -1.46 -4.98 3.20
N PHE A 64 -2.26 -5.85 2.56
CA PHE A 64 -2.42 -7.25 2.92
C PHE A 64 -2.33 -8.13 1.70
N GLU A 65 -1.81 -9.34 1.88
CA GLU A 65 -1.67 -10.32 0.81
C GLU A 65 -3.03 -10.83 0.34
N THR A 66 -3.95 -11.08 1.28
CA THR A 66 -5.25 -11.67 0.99
C THR A 66 -6.39 -10.77 1.40
N ARG A 67 -7.50 -10.88 0.67
CA ARG A 67 -8.75 -10.18 0.99
C ARG A 67 -9.23 -10.49 2.41
N LYS A 68 -9.09 -11.74 2.84
CA LYS A 68 -9.53 -12.19 4.17
C LYS A 68 -8.77 -11.45 5.27
N GLU A 69 -7.44 -11.37 5.17
CA GLU A 69 -6.61 -10.61 6.12
C GLU A 69 -7.02 -9.13 6.16
N ALA A 70 -7.28 -8.52 5.00
CA ALA A 70 -7.76 -7.14 4.92
C ALA A 70 -9.14 -6.96 5.57
N GLU A 71 -10.09 -7.88 5.35
CA GLU A 71 -11.43 -7.83 5.95
C GLU A 71 -11.39 -8.00 7.47
N GLU A 72 -10.56 -8.91 7.97
CA GLU A 72 -10.32 -9.12 9.40
C GLU A 72 -9.69 -7.86 10.04
N ALA A 73 -8.66 -7.29 9.40
CA ALA A 73 -7.99 -6.08 9.88
C ALA A 73 -8.90 -4.84 9.81
N ALA A 74 -9.68 -4.68 8.73
CA ALA A 74 -10.65 -3.59 8.58
C ALA A 74 -11.67 -3.59 9.72
N THR A 75 -12.17 -4.78 10.09
CA THR A 75 -13.11 -4.95 11.20
C THR A 75 -12.45 -4.61 12.55
N GLN A 76 -11.22 -5.08 12.78
CA GLN A 76 -10.50 -4.84 14.04
C GLN A 76 -10.07 -3.38 14.23
N LEU A 77 -9.70 -2.73 13.13
CA LEU A 77 -9.14 -1.37 13.13
C LEU A 77 -10.18 -0.32 12.74
N HIS A 78 -11.46 -0.69 12.59
CA HIS A 78 -12.53 0.22 12.15
C HIS A 78 -12.17 0.99 10.87
N ALA A 79 -11.49 0.32 9.94
CA ALA A 79 -10.96 0.90 8.72
C ALA A 79 -11.82 0.50 7.52
N GLU A 80 -11.73 1.26 6.43
CA GLU A 80 -12.42 0.97 5.18
C GLU A 80 -11.51 0.15 4.26
N ILE A 81 -12.06 -0.89 3.63
CA ILE A 81 -11.34 -1.65 2.60
C ILE A 81 -11.34 -0.82 1.32
N ILE A 82 -10.16 -0.56 0.79
CA ILE A 82 -9.97 0.19 -0.44
C ILE A 82 -9.15 -0.65 -1.44
N SER A 83 -9.31 -0.38 -2.74
CA SER A 83 -8.47 -0.98 -3.77
C SER A 83 -7.24 -0.12 -4.07
N TRP A 84 -6.30 -0.66 -4.83
CA TRP A 84 -5.16 0.11 -5.35
C TRP A 84 -5.59 1.35 -6.15
N GLU A 85 -6.75 1.29 -6.81
CA GLU A 85 -7.28 2.37 -7.64
C GLU A 85 -7.90 3.50 -6.78
N ASP A 86 -8.42 3.17 -5.60
CA ASP A 86 -9.04 4.12 -4.65
C ASP A 86 -8.02 4.92 -3.84
N ILE A 87 -6.75 4.49 -3.83
CA ILE A 87 -5.68 5.14 -3.09
C ILE A 87 -5.41 6.57 -3.60
N GLY A 88 -5.86 6.88 -4.82
CA GLY A 88 -5.74 8.18 -5.43
C GLY A 88 -4.48 8.31 -6.28
N PHE A 89 -4.69 8.75 -7.52
CA PHE A 89 -3.69 9.36 -8.41
C PHE A 89 -4.26 10.70 -8.93
#